data_AF-A0A177VCP6-F1
#
_entry.id   AF-A0A177VCP6-F1
#
_cell.length_a   1.000
_cell.length_b   1.000
_cell.length_c   1.000
_cell.angle_alpha   90.00
_cell.angle_beta   90.00
_cell.angle_gamma   90.00
#
_symmetry.space_group_name_H-M   'P 1'
#
loop_
_entity.id
_entity.type
_entity.pdbx_description
1 polymer ?
#
loop_
_entity_poly.entity_id
_entity_poly.type
_entity_poly.pdbx_seq_one_letter_code
_entity_poly.pdbx_strand_id
1 'polypeptide(L)'
;MLSFLKIRGSLLALALLAIQVLAVAASPLASNVEELSPALLTRARGKYVGSRCTTDSECFSLNCARTNGTSKLTCQRQPAGGKCATNVNCVSRQCDGTTRTCALSELLGKCSSKGDCDTSQSDVDCVNGVCLLQEGGRCSSDTSCASGHCIDHTCRTPPLAPYVFCDEDSDCLSKSCVFLDPRQCRNLDGSYTGCAYSELSYACAGYPLGHSCASNVECSVGTCKSGVCSESQVGDQCLEQYQCTGGALCGSDNKCYRPANGTLSPTTMCNSNATCTSGRCVDVIRNKDTQGVNSLFDTYVPAPVCDYLKNGQTGCKSFKDCSTGLCKDGTCEPGKEDDRCIVNYMCDAGFVCGTDGVCSKPAPASLSFGDVCSNATQCVSGVCDSSLRQSIGRPSFDNTQTVYHVDPTCQGSNTGGACKVQDDCYDGQCVNGVCSLSPLGGYCQRLGDCISQQCDGPSNACVLTSGFGTCSSDEGCFSGDCVESSYCIGGGGCDFPPRCAYVPLGGKCRYGSDCDRFGEGADCGTAGLCVVA
;
A
#
# COMPACT_ATOMS: atom_id res chain seq x y z
N MET A 1 38.96 -17.30 82.10
CA MET A 1 39.32 -17.31 80.67
C MET A 1 38.38 -18.29 79.97
N LEU A 2 37.22 -17.81 79.55
CA LEU A 2 36.89 -17.49 78.14
C LEU A 2 37.11 -18.68 77.19
N SER A 3 36.02 -19.35 76.81
CA SER A 3 35.79 -19.84 75.44
C SER A 3 34.34 -20.28 75.28
N PHE A 4 33.67 -19.57 74.36
CA PHE A 4 32.28 -19.70 73.96
C PHE A 4 32.06 -20.92 73.07
N LEU A 5 30.95 -21.63 73.31
CA LEU A 5 30.38 -22.61 72.40
C LEU A 5 29.83 -21.90 71.15
N LYS A 6 30.40 -22.23 69.98
CA LYS A 6 29.97 -21.77 68.66
C LYS A 6 29.05 -22.85 68.07
N ILE A 7 27.74 -22.65 68.13
CA ILE A 7 26.75 -23.52 67.49
C ILE A 7 25.95 -22.73 66.44
N ARG A 8 26.21 -23.09 65.17
CA ARG A 8 25.36 -23.11 63.96
C ARG A 8 24.49 -21.88 63.62
N GLY A 9 25.03 -21.04 62.74
CA GLY A 9 24.34 -19.92 62.07
C GLY A 9 23.39 -20.30 60.92
N SER A 10 23.06 -21.57 60.71
CA SER A 10 22.17 -22.00 59.61
C SER A 10 20.69 -22.12 59.98
N LEU A 11 20.33 -22.09 61.27
CA LEU A 11 18.93 -22.15 61.72
C LEU A 11 18.29 -20.78 61.94
N LEU A 12 19.09 -19.71 62.12
CA LEU A 12 18.58 -18.35 62.26
C LEU A 12 18.16 -17.76 60.91
N ALA A 13 18.86 -18.10 59.82
CA ALA A 13 18.57 -17.59 58.48
C ALA A 13 17.27 -18.18 57.89
N LEU A 14 16.95 -19.45 58.18
CA LEU A 14 15.68 -20.07 57.77
C LEU A 14 14.48 -19.59 58.60
N ALA A 15 14.68 -19.21 59.86
CA ALA A 15 13.63 -18.58 60.66
C ALA A 15 13.33 -17.13 60.21
N LEU A 16 14.33 -16.39 59.71
CA LEU A 16 14.14 -15.04 59.17
C LEU A 16 13.51 -15.03 57.77
N LEU A 17 13.75 -16.05 56.94
CA LEU A 17 13.10 -16.19 55.63
C LEU A 17 11.65 -16.72 55.71
N ALA A 18 11.31 -17.51 56.73
CA ALA A 18 9.93 -17.97 56.94
C ALA A 18 8.98 -16.87 57.46
N ILE A 19 9.51 -15.79 58.05
CA ILE A 19 8.71 -14.65 58.53
C ILE A 19 8.37 -13.65 57.41
N GLN A 20 9.08 -13.70 56.27
CA GLN A 20 8.75 -12.83 55.12
C GLN A 20 7.72 -13.42 54.15
N VAL A 21 7.35 -14.70 54.27
CA VAL A 21 6.46 -15.39 53.30
C VAL A 21 5.03 -15.65 53.84
N LEU A 22 4.73 -15.30 55.10
CA LEU A 22 3.41 -15.56 55.72
C LEU A 22 2.58 -14.31 56.08
N ALA A 23 2.94 -13.12 55.58
CA ALA A 23 2.18 -11.89 55.82
C ALA A 23 1.42 -11.35 54.58
N VAL A 24 1.09 -12.20 53.60
CA VAL A 24 0.09 -11.88 52.57
C VAL A 24 -1.23 -12.59 52.91
N ALA A 25 -1.77 -12.25 54.09
CA ALA A 25 -3.20 -12.35 54.33
C ALA A 25 -3.75 -10.94 54.14
N ALA A 26 -4.46 -10.74 53.02
CA ALA A 26 -5.17 -9.51 52.71
C ALA A 26 -6.05 -9.10 53.91
N SER A 27 -5.58 -8.10 54.64
CA SER A 27 -6.34 -7.39 55.66
C SER A 27 -6.83 -6.11 55.00
N PRO A 28 -8.13 -5.95 54.70
CA PRO A 28 -8.61 -4.74 54.06
C PRO A 28 -8.85 -3.69 55.15
N LEU A 29 -7.81 -3.22 55.86
CA LEU A 29 -7.84 -2.11 56.84
C LEU A 29 -6.47 -1.92 57.51
N ALA A 30 -5.54 -1.23 56.85
CA ALA A 30 -4.34 -0.62 57.43
C ALA A 30 -3.68 0.26 56.34
N SER A 31 -3.35 1.54 56.47
CA SER A 31 -3.43 2.49 57.59
C SER A 31 -3.35 3.89 56.97
N ASN A 32 -4.44 4.67 57.02
CA ASN A 32 -4.39 6.14 56.82
C ASN A 32 -4.16 6.81 58.18
N VAL A 33 -3.17 6.33 58.94
CA VAL A 33 -2.81 6.86 60.26
C VAL A 33 -1.38 7.39 60.20
N GLU A 34 -1.10 8.22 59.21
CA GLU A 34 0.01 9.17 59.27
C GLU A 34 -0.58 10.58 59.15
N GLU A 35 -0.17 11.41 60.10
CA GLU A 35 -0.48 12.84 60.29
C GLU A 35 -1.88 13.23 60.82
N LEU A 36 -2.30 12.63 61.93
CA LEU A 36 -3.15 13.36 62.88
C LEU A 36 -2.36 13.51 64.18
N SER A 37 -1.73 14.67 64.36
CA SER A 37 -1.18 15.03 65.66
C SER A 37 -2.29 14.94 66.72
N PRO A 38 -2.00 14.45 67.94
CA PRO A 38 -3.00 14.32 69.02
C PRO A 38 -3.79 15.61 69.31
N ALA A 39 -3.22 16.77 68.98
CA ALA A 39 -3.87 18.08 69.10
C ALA A 39 -5.01 18.31 68.08
N LEU A 40 -4.97 17.68 66.90
CA LEU A 40 -6.05 17.72 65.90
C LEU A 40 -7.24 16.82 66.32
N LEU A 41 -6.97 15.70 67.01
CA LEU A 41 -7.98 14.75 67.49
C LEU A 41 -8.96 15.37 68.50
N THR A 42 -8.53 16.38 69.26
CA THR A 42 -9.37 17.11 70.22
C THR A 42 -10.19 18.27 69.62
N ARG A 43 -10.00 18.62 68.35
CA ARG A 43 -10.69 19.76 67.70
C ARG A 43 -11.65 19.38 66.57
N ALA A 44 -11.71 18.11 66.17
CA ALA A 44 -12.60 17.66 65.11
C ALA A 44 -14.06 17.61 65.58
N ARG A 45 -14.92 18.46 65.02
CA ARG A 45 -16.38 18.33 65.15
C ARG A 45 -16.90 17.50 63.97
N GLY A 46 -16.94 16.17 64.10
CA GLY A 46 -17.46 15.24 63.08
C GLY A 46 -16.72 13.89 63.01
N LYS A 47 -17.28 12.95 62.25
CA LYS A 47 -16.71 11.61 61.97
C LYS A 47 -15.55 11.68 60.97
N TYR A 48 -14.55 10.82 61.15
CA TYR A 48 -13.36 10.78 60.29
C TYR A 48 -13.60 10.09 58.96
N VAL A 49 -12.74 10.39 57.97
CA VAL A 49 -12.74 9.74 56.65
C VAL A 49 -12.71 8.21 56.82
N GLY A 50 -13.59 7.50 56.09
CA GLY A 50 -13.83 6.05 56.20
C GLY A 50 -14.93 5.65 57.18
N SER A 51 -15.37 6.55 58.06
CA SER A 51 -16.49 6.28 59.00
C SER A 51 -17.84 6.28 58.28
N ARG A 52 -18.80 5.44 58.70
CA ARG A 52 -20.15 5.47 58.15
C ARG A 52 -20.87 6.78 58.48
N CYS A 53 -21.57 7.33 57.50
CA CYS A 53 -22.33 8.56 57.62
C CYS A 53 -23.67 8.45 56.91
N THR A 54 -24.61 9.33 57.25
CA THR A 54 -25.87 9.48 56.50
C THR A 54 -26.01 10.84 55.83
N THR A 55 -25.32 11.86 56.34
CA THR A 55 -25.30 13.23 55.81
C THR A 55 -23.91 13.84 55.90
N ASP A 56 -23.65 14.86 55.07
CA ASP A 56 -22.36 15.57 55.03
C ASP A 56 -21.97 16.18 56.37
N SER A 57 -22.92 16.72 57.13
CA SER A 57 -22.66 17.38 58.41
C SER A 57 -22.15 16.41 59.49
N GLU A 58 -22.35 15.11 59.32
CA GLU A 58 -21.76 14.11 60.21
C GLU A 58 -20.25 13.94 59.99
N CYS A 59 -19.72 14.37 58.85
CA CYS A 59 -18.33 14.16 58.47
C CYS A 59 -17.48 15.38 58.77
N PHE A 60 -16.30 15.15 59.35
CA PHE A 60 -15.33 16.22 59.57
C PHE A 60 -14.93 16.92 58.26
N SER A 61 -14.91 16.17 57.14
CA SER A 61 -14.71 16.65 55.77
C SER A 61 -15.93 17.32 55.14
N LEU A 62 -17.09 17.31 55.79
CA LEU A 62 -18.36 17.74 55.20
C LEU A 62 -18.71 17.01 53.89
N ASN A 63 -18.23 15.78 53.71
CA ASN A 63 -18.49 14.97 52.53
C ASN A 63 -18.85 13.53 52.94
N CYS A 64 -20.13 13.19 52.84
CA CYS A 64 -20.68 11.86 53.04
C CYS A 64 -21.06 11.26 51.70
N ALA A 65 -20.15 10.49 51.11
CA ALA A 65 -20.30 9.95 49.77
C ALA A 65 -20.20 8.42 49.75
N ARG A 66 -20.68 7.82 48.65
CA ARG A 66 -20.56 6.37 48.45
C ARG A 66 -19.10 6.00 48.30
N THR A 67 -18.68 4.94 48.98
CA THR A 67 -17.37 4.32 48.70
C THR A 67 -17.45 3.58 47.37
N ASN A 68 -16.49 3.83 46.48
CA ASN A 68 -16.42 3.21 45.14
C ASN A 68 -16.72 1.70 45.20
N GLY A 69 -17.65 1.25 44.36
CA GLY A 69 -18.07 -0.16 44.27
C GLY A 69 -19.06 -0.64 45.35
N THR A 70 -19.55 0.24 46.24
CA THR A 70 -20.52 -0.13 47.29
C THR A 70 -21.68 0.86 47.41
N SER A 71 -22.80 0.40 47.99
CA SER A 71 -23.93 1.26 48.38
C SER A 71 -23.72 1.98 49.73
N LYS A 72 -22.58 1.75 50.40
CA LYS A 72 -22.32 2.29 51.74
C LYS A 72 -21.83 3.74 51.65
N LEU A 73 -22.49 4.62 52.38
CA LEU A 73 -22.04 6.00 52.58
C LEU A 73 -21.01 6.05 53.70
N THR A 74 -19.86 6.64 53.41
CA THR A 74 -18.81 6.91 54.39
C THR A 74 -18.27 8.31 54.21
N CYS A 75 -17.68 8.87 55.26
CA CYS A 75 -17.02 10.16 55.18
C CYS A 75 -15.86 10.05 54.19
N GLN A 76 -15.87 10.89 53.16
CA GLN A 76 -14.83 10.96 52.13
C GLN A 76 -14.10 12.30 52.24
N ARG A 77 -12.91 12.42 51.63
CA ARG A 77 -12.29 13.74 51.49
C ARG A 77 -13.01 14.54 50.41
N GLN A 78 -12.90 15.84 50.47
CA GLN A 78 -13.45 16.76 49.47
C GLN A 78 -12.51 16.79 48.26
N PRO A 79 -13.06 16.72 47.02
CA PRO A 79 -12.29 16.99 45.81
C PRO A 79 -11.87 18.46 45.74
N ALA A 80 -11.05 18.82 44.76
CA ALA A 80 -10.70 20.21 44.51
C ALA A 80 -11.95 21.11 44.37
N GLY A 81 -11.90 22.32 44.92
CA GLY A 81 -13.03 23.26 45.01
C GLY A 81 -14.03 22.97 46.14
N GLY A 82 -14.02 21.77 46.74
CA GLY A 82 -14.87 21.43 47.89
C GLY A 82 -14.50 22.22 49.14
N LYS A 83 -15.46 22.45 50.04
CA LYS A 83 -15.21 23.26 51.26
C LYS A 83 -14.29 22.54 52.24
N CYS A 84 -13.38 23.27 52.86
CA CYS A 84 -12.45 22.72 53.84
C CYS A 84 -12.21 23.66 55.02
N ALA A 85 -11.94 23.07 56.18
CA ALA A 85 -11.48 23.79 57.36
C ALA A 85 -9.99 23.54 57.64
N THR A 86 -9.49 22.38 57.21
CA THR A 86 -8.12 21.92 57.40
C THR A 86 -7.67 21.10 56.19
N ASN A 87 -6.35 21.00 56.01
CA ASN A 87 -5.71 20.22 54.96
C ASN A 87 -6.22 18.77 54.88
N VAL A 88 -6.51 18.13 56.02
CA VAL A 88 -6.95 16.73 56.04
C VAL A 88 -8.36 16.52 55.48
N ASN A 89 -9.14 17.58 55.29
CA ASN A 89 -10.44 17.51 54.63
C ASN A 89 -10.33 17.29 53.12
N CYS A 90 -9.19 17.63 52.51
CA CYS A 90 -8.99 17.66 51.06
C CYS A 90 -8.25 16.45 50.54
N VAL A 91 -8.62 15.96 49.36
CA VAL A 91 -7.90 14.89 48.65
C VAL A 91 -6.43 15.28 48.44
N SER A 92 -6.19 16.52 48.00
CA SER A 92 -4.86 17.12 47.79
C SER A 92 -4.05 17.36 49.06
N ARG A 93 -4.67 17.19 50.23
CA ARG A 93 -4.12 17.60 51.54
C ARG A 93 -3.83 19.10 51.64
N GLN A 94 -4.44 19.92 50.80
CA GLN A 94 -4.24 21.37 50.81
C GLN A 94 -5.58 22.09 50.86
N CYS A 95 -5.81 22.81 51.96
CA CYS A 95 -6.96 23.67 52.15
C CYS A 95 -6.52 25.13 52.03
N ASP A 96 -7.06 25.86 51.07
CA ASP A 96 -6.79 27.29 50.94
C ASP A 96 -7.42 28.03 52.12
N GLY A 97 -6.58 28.64 52.96
CA GLY A 97 -7.01 29.35 54.16
C GLY A 97 -7.85 30.60 53.88
N THR A 98 -7.73 31.17 52.67
CA THR A 98 -8.42 32.39 52.23
C THR A 98 -9.80 32.07 51.69
N THR A 99 -9.90 31.13 50.74
CA THR A 99 -11.17 30.77 50.09
C THR A 99 -11.94 29.68 50.83
N ARG A 100 -11.30 29.00 51.79
CA ARG A 100 -11.84 27.85 52.54
C ARG A 100 -12.26 26.70 51.61
N THR A 101 -11.53 26.49 50.51
CA THR A 101 -11.74 25.40 49.55
C THR A 101 -10.49 24.56 49.33
N CYS A 102 -10.68 23.30 48.94
CA CYS A 102 -9.59 22.40 48.62
C CYS A 102 -8.87 22.83 47.34
N ALA A 103 -7.55 22.95 47.41
CA ALA A 103 -6.70 23.26 46.27
C ALA A 103 -6.49 22.01 45.39
N LEU A 104 -6.06 22.23 44.14
CA LEU A 104 -5.58 21.19 43.24
C LEU A 104 -4.25 20.62 43.75
N SER A 105 -3.99 19.36 43.44
CA SER A 105 -2.72 18.68 43.69
C SER A 105 -1.72 18.98 42.57
N GLU A 106 -0.51 19.37 42.93
CA GLU A 106 0.61 19.42 41.98
C GLU A 106 0.97 18.01 41.45
N LEU A 107 1.84 17.96 40.45
CA LEU A 107 2.41 16.71 39.93
C LEU A 107 3.02 15.87 41.07
N LEU A 108 2.81 14.56 41.04
CA LEU A 108 3.10 13.60 42.12
C LEU A 108 2.25 13.76 43.41
N GLY A 109 1.31 14.71 43.43
CA GLY A 109 0.34 14.92 44.51
C GLY A 109 -0.79 13.88 44.53
N LYS A 110 -1.52 13.78 45.64
CA LYS A 110 -2.62 12.82 45.80
C LYS A 110 -3.88 13.26 45.07
N CYS A 111 -4.57 12.32 44.42
CA CYS A 111 -5.82 12.61 43.71
C CYS A 111 -6.82 11.45 43.88
N SER A 112 -8.09 11.71 43.59
CA SER A 112 -9.13 10.69 43.44
C SER A 112 -9.72 10.69 42.03
N SER A 113 -9.56 11.78 41.29
CA SER A 113 -9.98 11.95 39.90
C SER A 113 -9.08 12.98 39.19
N LYS A 114 -9.17 13.07 37.86
CA LYS A 114 -8.44 14.08 37.06
C LYS A 114 -8.63 15.51 37.56
N GLY A 115 -9.85 15.83 38.00
CA GLY A 115 -10.20 17.17 38.49
C GLY A 115 -9.54 17.56 39.81
N ASP A 116 -8.84 16.65 40.47
CA ASP A 116 -8.04 16.94 41.67
C ASP A 116 -6.61 17.37 41.33
N CYS A 117 -6.17 17.24 40.08
CA CYS A 117 -4.81 17.54 39.64
C CYS A 117 -4.71 18.93 39.02
N ASP A 118 -3.60 19.63 39.24
CA ASP A 118 -3.32 20.90 38.59
C ASP A 118 -3.14 20.68 37.08
N THR A 119 -4.11 21.16 36.30
CA THR A 119 -4.14 21.04 34.84
C THR A 119 -3.40 22.19 34.14
N SER A 120 -2.62 23.00 34.88
CA SER A 120 -1.70 23.98 34.28
C SER A 120 -0.72 23.32 33.30
N GLN A 121 -0.48 22.01 33.46
CA GLN A 121 0.09 21.12 32.46
C GLN A 121 -1.06 20.32 31.83
N SER A 122 -1.27 20.45 30.52
CA SER A 122 -2.41 19.87 29.78
C SER A 122 -2.52 18.35 29.86
N ASP A 123 -1.46 17.68 30.32
CA ASP A 123 -1.25 16.25 30.16
C ASP A 123 -1.25 15.52 31.51
N VAL A 124 -1.85 16.06 32.57
CA VAL A 124 -1.89 15.40 33.90
C VAL A 124 -3.21 14.65 34.12
N ASP A 125 -3.14 13.43 34.64
CA ASP A 125 -4.29 12.63 35.07
C ASP A 125 -4.04 11.95 36.43
N CYS A 126 -5.11 11.48 37.06
CA CYS A 126 -5.05 10.76 38.32
C CYS A 126 -4.88 9.25 38.10
N VAL A 127 -3.66 8.76 38.23
CA VAL A 127 -3.30 7.35 38.02
C VAL A 127 -2.89 6.74 39.36
N ASN A 128 -3.57 5.66 39.77
CA ASN A 128 -3.33 4.99 41.05
C ASN A 128 -3.33 5.93 42.28
N GLY A 129 -4.16 6.99 42.23
CA GLY A 129 -4.31 7.96 43.32
C GLY A 129 -3.20 9.01 43.40
N VAL A 130 -2.41 9.17 42.34
CA VAL A 130 -1.35 10.17 42.20
C VAL A 130 -1.52 10.92 40.88
N CYS A 131 -1.30 12.24 40.88
CA CYS A 131 -1.29 13.06 39.68
C CYS A 131 -0.01 12.78 38.87
N LEU A 132 -0.15 12.18 37.69
CA LEU A 132 0.94 11.80 36.80
C LEU A 132 0.71 12.35 35.39
N LEU A 133 1.80 12.64 34.68
CA LEU A 133 1.80 13.02 33.27
C LEU A 133 1.41 11.82 32.41
N GLN A 134 0.52 12.04 31.45
CA GLN A 134 0.13 11.10 30.41
C GLN A 134 1.19 11.05 29.31
N GLU A 135 1.04 10.08 28.40
CA GLU A 135 1.84 9.96 27.18
C GLU A 135 1.92 11.30 26.45
N GLY A 136 3.14 11.70 26.03
CA GLY A 136 3.41 12.98 25.39
C GLY A 136 3.70 14.15 26.34
N GLY A 137 3.40 14.01 27.64
CA GLY A 137 3.66 15.06 28.63
C GLY A 137 5.15 15.28 28.91
N ARG A 138 5.58 16.54 29.05
CA ARG A 138 6.99 16.86 29.34
C ARG A 138 7.39 16.49 30.75
N CYS A 139 8.43 15.68 30.90
CA CYS A 139 8.88 15.13 32.17
C CYS A 139 10.36 15.40 32.45
N SER A 140 10.71 15.34 33.74
CA SER A 140 12.10 15.38 34.22
C SER A 140 12.53 14.06 34.88
N SER A 141 11.59 13.14 35.14
CA SER A 141 11.86 11.85 35.76
C SER A 141 10.78 10.82 35.41
N ASP A 142 11.16 9.54 35.40
CA ASP A 142 10.29 8.38 35.21
C ASP A 142 9.06 8.39 36.14
N THR A 143 9.27 8.78 37.39
CA THR A 143 8.22 8.78 38.42
C THR A 143 7.08 9.75 38.12
N SER A 144 7.33 10.77 37.29
CA SER A 144 6.35 11.77 36.89
C SER A 144 5.37 11.26 35.85
N CYS A 145 5.68 10.14 35.19
CA CYS A 145 4.91 9.61 34.07
C CYS A 145 3.98 8.48 34.51
N ALA A 146 2.77 8.46 33.97
CA ALA A 146 1.81 7.37 34.17
C ALA A 146 2.35 6.03 33.63
N SER A 147 3.16 6.09 32.57
CA SER A 147 3.89 4.96 32.00
C SER A 147 5.07 4.49 32.85
N GLY A 148 5.53 5.31 33.80
CA GLY A 148 6.76 5.08 34.55
C GLY A 148 8.04 5.33 33.75
N HIS A 149 7.98 5.95 32.57
CA HIS A 149 9.15 6.20 31.74
C HIS A 149 9.16 7.62 31.16
N CYS A 150 10.25 8.34 31.48
CA CYS A 150 10.56 9.67 30.99
C CYS A 150 11.74 9.59 30.01
N ILE A 151 11.43 9.52 28.73
CA ILE A 151 12.40 9.29 27.67
C ILE A 151 12.49 10.55 26.81
N ASP A 152 13.69 11.11 26.71
CA ASP A 152 13.96 12.38 26.03
C ASP A 152 13.04 13.53 26.51
N HIS A 153 12.90 13.65 27.83
CA HIS A 153 12.06 14.66 28.49
C HIS A 153 10.56 14.58 28.16
N THR A 154 10.08 13.45 27.66
CA THR A 154 8.67 13.19 27.38
C THR A 154 8.23 11.86 28.01
N CYS A 155 7.04 11.82 28.61
CA CYS A 155 6.45 10.61 29.12
C CYS A 155 6.07 9.69 27.95
N ARG A 156 6.64 8.50 27.95
CA ARG A 156 6.48 7.52 26.87
C ARG A 156 6.21 6.14 27.42
N THR A 157 5.60 5.26 26.62
CA THR A 157 5.60 3.82 26.90
C THR A 157 7.03 3.25 26.92
N PRO A 158 7.27 2.09 27.57
CA PRO A 158 8.59 1.45 27.55
C PRO A 158 9.07 1.23 26.10
N PRO A 159 10.38 1.37 25.81
CA PRO A 159 10.88 1.17 24.47
C PRO A 159 10.54 -0.23 23.97
N LEU A 160 10.08 -0.29 22.73
CA LEU A 160 9.50 -1.43 22.06
C LEU A 160 10.60 -2.33 21.50
N ALA A 161 10.30 -3.63 21.46
CA ALA A 161 11.16 -4.62 20.85
C ALA A 161 11.27 -4.41 19.32
N PRO A 162 12.29 -4.97 18.66
CA PRO A 162 12.40 -4.95 17.21
C PRO A 162 11.12 -5.44 16.51
N TYR A 163 10.84 -4.86 15.33
CA TYR A 163 9.71 -5.17 14.45
C TYR A 163 8.32 -4.86 15.05
N VAL A 164 8.28 -4.14 16.17
CA VAL A 164 7.06 -3.51 16.71
C VAL A 164 6.92 -2.10 16.13
N PHE A 165 5.69 -1.65 15.90
CA PHE A 165 5.42 -0.30 15.40
C PHE A 165 6.02 0.78 16.28
N CYS A 166 6.51 1.84 15.64
CA CYS A 166 7.02 3.02 16.30
C CYS A 166 6.63 4.24 15.48
N ASP A 167 6.51 5.37 16.15
CA ASP A 167 6.35 6.66 15.49
C ASP A 167 7.71 7.37 15.38
N GLU A 168 8.63 7.09 16.29
CA GLU A 168 9.95 7.71 16.33
C GLU A 168 11.04 6.80 16.95
N ASP A 169 12.30 7.15 16.71
CA ASP A 169 13.47 6.37 17.14
C ASP A 169 13.49 6.09 18.64
N SER A 170 13.00 7.02 19.47
CA SER A 170 12.96 6.88 20.93
C SER A 170 12.00 5.81 21.42
N ASP A 171 11.03 5.42 20.59
CA ASP A 171 10.06 4.38 20.94
C ASP A 171 10.70 2.99 20.87
N CYS A 172 11.91 2.86 20.33
CA CYS A 172 12.54 1.58 20.03
C CYS A 172 13.70 1.26 20.96
N LEU A 173 13.80 0.01 21.42
CA LEU A 173 14.99 -0.49 22.11
C LEU A 173 16.25 -0.42 21.22
N SER A 174 16.09 -0.54 19.90
CA SER A 174 17.16 -0.35 18.92
C SER A 174 17.54 1.12 18.70
N LYS A 175 16.78 2.06 19.26
CA LYS A 175 16.87 3.50 19.01
C LYS A 175 16.75 3.89 17.54
N SER A 176 16.03 3.09 16.77
CA SER A 176 15.85 3.33 15.34
C SER A 176 14.49 2.82 14.90
N CYS A 177 13.70 3.73 14.35
CA CYS A 177 12.39 3.53 13.80
C CYS A 177 12.48 3.63 12.27
N VAL A 178 12.34 2.49 11.59
CA VAL A 178 12.62 2.38 10.16
C VAL A 178 11.38 1.96 9.41
N PHE A 179 11.29 2.41 8.17
CA PHE A 179 10.29 1.91 7.24
C PHE A 179 10.55 0.43 6.95
N LEU A 180 9.57 -0.42 7.26
CA LEU A 180 9.67 -1.87 7.04
C LEU A 180 8.83 -2.27 5.83
N ASP A 181 9.42 -3.02 4.88
CA ASP A 181 8.61 -3.68 3.84
C ASP A 181 7.67 -4.69 4.53
N PRO A 182 6.35 -4.70 4.22
CA PRO A 182 5.39 -5.65 4.82
C PRO A 182 5.76 -7.13 4.66
N ARG A 183 6.69 -7.45 3.75
CA ARG A 183 7.22 -8.81 3.50
C ARG A 183 8.47 -9.11 4.32
N GLN A 184 8.97 -8.16 5.11
CA GLN A 184 10.20 -8.27 5.89
C GLN A 184 9.98 -8.41 7.40
N CYS A 185 8.73 -8.57 7.86
CA CYS A 185 8.46 -9.04 9.22
C CYS A 185 9.03 -10.44 9.41
N ARG A 186 9.28 -10.85 10.65
CA ARG A 186 10.04 -12.07 10.92
C ARG A 186 9.40 -12.92 12.03
N ASN A 187 9.47 -14.23 11.87
CA ASN A 187 9.12 -15.21 12.90
C ASN A 187 10.25 -15.32 13.93
N LEU A 188 9.99 -15.95 15.07
CA LEU A 188 11.00 -16.16 16.14
C LEU A 188 12.25 -16.92 15.68
N ASP A 189 12.11 -17.80 14.68
CA ASP A 189 13.24 -18.51 14.06
C ASP A 189 14.08 -17.63 13.14
N GLY A 190 13.56 -16.45 12.80
CA GLY A 190 14.16 -15.47 11.91
C GLY A 190 13.72 -15.58 10.44
N SER A 191 12.83 -16.51 10.08
CA SER A 191 12.24 -16.57 8.73
C SER A 191 11.35 -15.35 8.45
N TYR A 192 11.27 -14.90 7.20
CA TYR A 192 10.35 -13.84 6.83
C TYR A 192 8.90 -14.32 6.95
N THR A 193 8.05 -13.43 7.41
CA THR A 193 6.60 -13.59 7.46
C THR A 193 5.95 -12.30 6.98
N GLY A 194 4.72 -12.42 6.47
CA GLY A 194 3.89 -11.26 6.26
C GLY A 194 3.68 -10.53 7.58
N CYS A 195 3.88 -9.22 7.56
CA CYS A 195 3.44 -8.37 8.65
C CYS A 195 1.93 -8.53 8.85
N ALA A 196 1.44 -8.51 10.08
CA ALA A 196 0.02 -8.71 10.40
C ALA A 196 -0.90 -7.56 9.89
N TYR A 197 -0.36 -6.65 9.09
CA TYR A 197 -0.96 -5.39 8.72
C TYR A 197 -0.76 -5.12 7.23
N SER A 198 -1.76 -4.48 6.62
CA SER A 198 -1.85 -4.24 5.19
C SER A 198 -1.21 -2.94 4.71
N GLU A 199 -0.69 -2.11 5.61
CA GLU A 199 -0.18 -0.78 5.27
C GLU A 199 1.33 -0.66 5.54
N LEU A 200 1.98 0.16 4.72
CA LEU A 200 3.37 0.56 4.89
C LEU A 200 3.50 1.31 6.20
N SER A 201 4.38 0.86 7.10
CA SER A 201 4.49 1.45 8.43
C SER A 201 5.91 1.41 8.97
N TYR A 202 6.18 2.33 9.89
CA TYR A 202 7.44 2.37 10.61
C TYR A 202 7.42 1.35 11.74
N ALA A 203 8.52 0.63 11.89
CA ALA A 203 8.73 -0.35 12.94
C ALA A 203 10.16 -0.27 13.47
N CYS A 204 10.35 -0.69 14.71
CA CYS A 204 11.64 -0.69 15.35
C CYS A 204 12.62 -1.58 14.59
N ALA A 205 13.78 -1.04 14.23
CA ALA A 205 14.81 -1.79 13.55
C ALA A 205 15.29 -2.96 14.42
N GLY A 206 15.75 -4.03 13.76
CA GLY A 206 16.55 -5.07 14.42
C GLY A 206 17.80 -4.48 15.08
N TYR A 207 18.29 -5.15 16.12
CA TYR A 207 19.50 -4.75 16.81
C TYR A 207 20.74 -4.90 15.92
N PRO A 208 21.71 -3.98 16.00
CA PRO A 208 22.98 -4.11 15.29
C PRO A 208 23.84 -5.23 15.89
N LEU A 209 24.90 -5.60 15.17
CA LEU A 209 25.91 -6.54 15.66
C LEU A 209 26.52 -6.05 16.99
N GLY A 210 26.80 -6.98 17.90
CA GLY A 210 27.32 -6.74 19.24
C GLY A 210 26.25 -6.43 20.30
N HIS A 211 24.99 -6.28 19.91
CA HIS A 211 23.89 -5.99 20.84
C HIS A 211 23.29 -7.27 21.43
N SER A 212 22.77 -7.20 22.65
CA SER A 212 22.08 -8.33 23.29
C SER A 212 20.80 -8.70 22.53
N CYS A 213 20.54 -9.99 22.42
CA CYS A 213 19.36 -10.56 21.78
C CYS A 213 18.89 -11.83 22.50
N ALA A 214 17.60 -12.15 22.39
CA ALA A 214 17.00 -13.39 22.84
C ALA A 214 16.82 -14.41 21.71
N SER A 215 16.65 -13.96 20.47
CA SER A 215 16.47 -14.82 19.30
C SER A 215 16.90 -14.13 18.00
N ASN A 216 16.99 -14.90 16.90
CA ASN A 216 17.45 -14.40 15.60
C ASN A 216 16.56 -13.28 15.04
N VAL A 217 15.27 -13.28 15.39
CA VAL A 217 14.31 -12.25 14.95
C VAL A 217 14.79 -10.86 15.33
N GLU A 218 15.46 -10.71 16.47
CA GLU A 218 15.82 -9.41 17.03
C GLU A 218 17.05 -8.79 16.36
N CYS A 219 17.84 -9.55 15.60
CA CYS A 219 19.05 -9.04 14.96
C CYS A 219 18.75 -8.44 13.58
N SER A 220 19.18 -7.20 13.34
CA SER A 220 19.07 -6.56 12.01
C SER A 220 19.79 -7.37 10.92
N VAL A 221 20.95 -7.91 11.28
CA VAL A 221 21.85 -8.69 10.43
C VAL A 221 22.57 -9.74 11.28
N GLY A 222 22.91 -10.89 10.69
CA GLY A 222 23.56 -11.98 11.40
C GLY A 222 22.60 -12.83 12.23
N THR A 223 23.13 -13.51 13.24
CA THR A 223 22.36 -14.44 14.09
C THR A 223 22.60 -14.16 15.57
N CYS A 224 21.61 -14.50 16.40
CA CYS A 224 21.71 -14.37 17.84
C CYS A 224 22.51 -15.54 18.41
N LYS A 225 23.79 -15.32 18.70
CA LYS A 225 24.71 -16.33 19.23
C LYS A 225 25.07 -15.97 20.66
N SER A 226 24.84 -16.90 21.59
CA SER A 226 25.13 -16.70 23.01
C SER A 226 24.50 -15.42 23.59
N GLY A 227 23.30 -15.07 23.11
CA GLY A 227 22.56 -13.89 23.55
C GLY A 227 23.04 -12.56 22.96
N VAL A 228 23.85 -12.59 21.89
CA VAL A 228 24.37 -11.38 21.22
C VAL A 228 24.28 -11.52 19.70
N CYS A 229 23.80 -10.47 19.02
CA CYS A 229 23.78 -10.41 17.57
C CYS A 229 25.20 -10.44 17.01
N SER A 230 25.54 -11.50 16.29
CA SER A 230 26.90 -11.80 15.89
C SER A 230 27.00 -12.01 14.38
N GLU A 231 28.18 -11.72 13.83
CA GLU A 231 28.46 -12.03 12.42
C GLU A 231 28.34 -13.53 12.17
N SER A 232 27.72 -13.87 11.04
CA SER A 232 27.63 -15.23 10.55
C SER A 232 28.79 -15.53 9.62
N GLN A 233 29.37 -16.72 9.80
CA GLN A 233 30.46 -17.26 9.02
C GLN A 233 29.95 -18.20 7.93
N VAL A 234 30.83 -18.50 6.97
CA VAL A 234 30.54 -19.51 5.95
C VAL A 234 30.32 -20.87 6.63
N GLY A 235 29.22 -21.53 6.28
CA GLY A 235 28.76 -22.80 6.86
C GLY A 235 27.77 -22.66 8.01
N ASP A 236 27.57 -21.45 8.54
CA ASP A 236 26.54 -21.20 9.56
C ASP A 236 25.15 -21.39 8.98
N GLN A 237 24.22 -21.84 9.82
CA GLN A 237 22.83 -22.00 9.42
C GLN A 237 22.16 -20.65 9.15
N CYS A 238 21.34 -20.61 8.12
CA CYS A 238 20.49 -19.48 7.77
C CYS A 238 19.15 -19.99 7.25
N LEU A 239 18.11 -19.20 7.49
CA LEU A 239 16.79 -19.28 6.88
C LEU A 239 16.61 -18.16 5.87
N GLU A 240 17.21 -17.00 6.14
CA GLU A 240 17.03 -15.79 5.34
C GLU A 240 18.36 -15.08 5.06
N GLN A 241 18.38 -14.29 3.99
CA GLN A 241 19.58 -13.61 3.52
C GLN A 241 20.20 -12.66 4.55
N TYR A 242 19.40 -11.95 5.35
CA TYR A 242 19.93 -11.01 6.35
C TYR A 242 20.77 -11.71 7.44
N GLN A 243 20.59 -13.02 7.62
CA GLN A 243 21.33 -13.79 8.62
C GLN A 243 22.75 -14.09 8.16
N CYS A 244 23.06 -13.94 6.88
CA CYS A 244 24.41 -14.10 6.35
C CYS A 244 25.12 -12.75 6.25
N THR A 245 26.35 -12.68 6.77
CA THR A 245 27.12 -11.43 6.87
C THR A 245 28.35 -11.45 5.97
N GLY A 246 29.07 -10.32 5.85
CA GLY A 246 30.34 -10.26 5.14
C GLY A 246 30.27 -10.60 3.65
N GLY A 247 29.11 -10.37 3.00
CA GLY A 247 28.92 -10.74 1.62
C GLY A 247 28.75 -12.25 1.38
N ALA A 248 28.33 -13.02 2.39
CA ALA A 248 27.79 -14.36 2.20
C ALA A 248 26.30 -14.32 1.79
N LEU A 249 25.84 -15.38 1.15
CA LEU A 249 24.43 -15.60 0.79
C LEU A 249 23.86 -16.80 1.54
N CYS A 250 22.56 -16.78 1.79
CA CYS A 250 21.89 -17.97 2.31
C CYS A 250 21.62 -18.96 1.17
N GLY A 251 22.25 -20.13 1.24
CA GLY A 251 22.12 -21.20 0.25
C GLY A 251 20.83 -21.99 0.40
N SER A 252 20.47 -22.72 -0.66
CA SER A 252 19.32 -23.65 -0.63
C SER A 252 19.49 -24.81 0.35
N ASP A 253 20.71 -25.04 0.83
CA ASP A 253 21.04 -25.99 1.91
C ASP A 253 20.92 -25.36 3.31
N ASN A 254 20.31 -24.16 3.41
CA ASN A 254 20.13 -23.39 4.63
C ASN A 254 21.46 -23.06 5.32
N LYS A 255 22.51 -22.79 4.54
CA LYS A 255 23.82 -22.38 5.04
C LYS A 255 24.34 -21.14 4.36
N CYS A 256 25.04 -20.30 5.12
CA CYS A 256 25.76 -19.16 4.58
C CYS A 256 26.95 -19.63 3.73
N TYR A 257 27.04 -19.17 2.49
CA TYR A 257 28.16 -19.46 1.60
C TYR A 257 28.59 -18.22 0.83
N ARG A 258 29.82 -18.19 0.33
CA ARG A 258 30.29 -17.11 -0.52
C ARG A 258 30.32 -17.59 -1.97
N PRO A 259 29.43 -17.07 -2.84
CA PRO A 259 29.45 -17.43 -4.25
C PRO A 259 30.76 -16.96 -4.90
N ALA A 260 31.22 -17.70 -5.89
CA ALA A 260 32.33 -17.26 -6.73
C ALA A 260 31.85 -16.16 -7.69
N ASN A 261 32.80 -15.42 -8.27
CA ASN A 261 32.46 -14.38 -9.23
C ASN A 261 31.84 -14.98 -10.51
N GLY A 262 30.79 -14.35 -11.01
CA GLY A 262 30.10 -14.73 -12.24
C GLY A 262 29.33 -16.06 -12.18
N THR A 263 29.13 -16.66 -11.00
CA THR A 263 28.47 -17.97 -10.89
C THR A 263 26.96 -17.93 -10.62
N LEU A 264 26.42 -16.81 -10.16
CA LEU A 264 25.00 -16.69 -9.85
C LEU A 264 24.18 -16.38 -11.10
N SER A 265 23.21 -17.23 -11.40
CA SER A 265 22.24 -17.05 -12.47
C SER A 265 21.30 -15.87 -12.22
N PRO A 266 20.62 -15.35 -13.27
CA PRO A 266 19.53 -14.40 -13.10
C PRO A 266 18.50 -14.86 -12.06
N THR A 267 17.84 -13.88 -11.44
CA THR A 267 16.84 -14.02 -10.35
C THR A 267 17.34 -14.67 -9.06
N THR A 268 18.59 -15.14 -9.02
CA THR A 268 19.21 -15.66 -7.80
C THR A 268 19.64 -14.52 -6.89
N MET A 269 19.42 -14.65 -5.58
CA MET A 269 19.86 -13.64 -4.60
C MET A 269 21.35 -13.32 -4.74
N CYS A 270 21.71 -12.06 -4.53
CA CYS A 270 23.07 -11.57 -4.61
C CYS A 270 23.30 -10.42 -3.63
N ASN A 271 24.58 -10.11 -3.42
CA ASN A 271 25.01 -8.99 -2.58
C ASN A 271 26.09 -8.13 -3.27
N SER A 272 26.50 -8.51 -4.48
CA SER A 272 27.47 -7.77 -5.27
C SER A 272 27.27 -8.05 -6.75
N ASN A 273 27.62 -7.08 -7.58
CA ASN A 273 27.59 -7.21 -9.03
C ASN A 273 28.53 -8.31 -9.54
N ALA A 274 29.66 -8.52 -8.86
CA ALA A 274 30.71 -9.43 -9.31
C ALA A 274 30.30 -10.91 -9.24
N THR A 275 29.35 -11.27 -8.37
CA THR A 275 28.90 -12.66 -8.20
C THR A 275 27.85 -13.07 -9.24
N CYS A 276 27.17 -12.10 -9.86
CA CYS A 276 26.17 -12.33 -10.89
C CYS A 276 26.80 -12.57 -12.27
N THR A 277 26.31 -13.56 -13.00
CA THR A 277 26.69 -13.80 -14.40
C THR A 277 26.34 -12.60 -15.30
N SER A 278 25.26 -11.87 -14.99
CA SER A 278 24.89 -10.63 -15.67
C SER A 278 25.78 -9.43 -15.32
N GLY A 279 26.62 -9.57 -14.29
CA GLY A 279 27.42 -8.48 -13.72
C GLY A 279 26.59 -7.42 -12.99
N ARG A 280 25.31 -7.70 -12.68
CA ARG A 280 24.38 -6.75 -12.06
C ARG A 280 23.55 -7.43 -10.97
N CYS A 281 23.62 -6.87 -9.78
CA CYS A 281 22.83 -7.23 -8.61
C CYS A 281 21.86 -6.08 -8.32
N VAL A 282 20.56 -6.33 -8.41
CA VAL A 282 19.52 -5.29 -8.44
C VAL A 282 18.42 -5.57 -7.42
N ASP A 283 17.84 -4.50 -6.88
CA ASP A 283 16.68 -4.50 -5.98
C ASP A 283 15.34 -4.25 -6.72
N VAL A 284 15.42 -3.87 -8.00
CA VAL A 284 14.29 -3.73 -8.90
C VAL A 284 14.56 -4.55 -10.15
N ILE A 285 13.69 -5.51 -10.45
CA ILE A 285 13.83 -6.42 -11.59
C ILE A 285 12.56 -6.43 -12.44
N ARG A 286 12.73 -6.57 -13.75
CA ARG A 286 11.61 -6.77 -14.68
C ARG A 286 10.88 -8.05 -14.31
N ASN A 287 9.62 -7.95 -13.91
CA ASN A 287 8.86 -9.16 -13.62
C ASN A 287 8.64 -9.93 -14.92
N LYS A 288 8.80 -11.25 -14.87
CA LYS A 288 8.44 -12.16 -15.96
C LYS A 288 7.33 -13.06 -15.48
N ASP A 289 6.34 -13.30 -16.32
CA ASP A 289 5.27 -14.26 -16.03
C ASP A 289 5.78 -15.71 -16.03
N THR A 290 4.88 -16.66 -15.78
CA THR A 290 5.22 -18.09 -15.78
C THR A 290 5.71 -18.59 -17.14
N GLN A 291 5.35 -17.90 -18.22
CA GLN A 291 5.79 -18.17 -19.59
C GLN A 291 7.12 -17.46 -19.94
N GLY A 292 7.74 -16.75 -19.00
CA GLY A 292 9.02 -16.07 -19.21
C GLY A 292 8.94 -14.75 -19.97
N VAL A 293 7.73 -14.22 -20.16
CA VAL A 293 7.47 -12.97 -20.86
C VAL A 293 7.46 -11.80 -19.86
N ASN A 294 8.16 -10.73 -20.22
CA ASN A 294 8.24 -9.48 -19.44
C ASN A 294 6.85 -8.90 -19.19
N SER A 295 6.52 -8.68 -17.93
CA SER A 295 5.35 -7.91 -17.50
C SER A 295 5.59 -6.41 -17.67
N LEU A 296 4.48 -5.65 -17.68
CA LEU A 296 4.49 -4.18 -17.80
C LEU A 296 5.14 -3.46 -16.60
N PHE A 297 5.26 -4.14 -15.46
CA PHE A 297 5.71 -3.54 -14.21
C PHE A 297 6.99 -4.19 -13.71
N ASP A 298 7.89 -3.38 -13.17
CA ASP A 298 9.03 -3.86 -12.41
C ASP A 298 8.56 -4.28 -11.02
N THR A 299 9.28 -5.20 -10.40
CA THR A 299 9.00 -5.64 -9.04
C THR A 299 10.18 -5.31 -8.16
N TYR A 300 9.91 -4.61 -7.05
CA TYR A 300 10.87 -4.43 -5.98
C TYR A 300 11.03 -5.74 -5.21
N VAL A 301 12.28 -6.22 -5.16
CA VAL A 301 12.69 -7.42 -4.43
C VAL A 301 13.43 -7.01 -3.16
N PRO A 302 12.93 -7.39 -1.95
CA PRO A 302 13.53 -6.95 -0.69
C PRO A 302 14.97 -7.44 -0.47
N ALA A 303 15.33 -8.57 -1.08
CA ALA A 303 16.70 -9.05 -1.17
C ALA A 303 17.16 -8.91 -2.63
N PRO A 304 18.26 -8.17 -2.91
CA PRO A 304 18.75 -8.00 -4.27
C PRO A 304 18.98 -9.34 -4.97
N VAL A 305 18.68 -9.39 -6.25
CA VAL A 305 18.86 -10.56 -7.11
C VAL A 305 19.68 -10.22 -8.34
N CYS A 306 20.28 -11.23 -8.96
CA CYS A 306 20.99 -11.04 -10.21
C CYS A 306 20.01 -10.67 -11.33
N ASP A 307 20.29 -9.58 -12.03
CA ASP A 307 19.47 -9.12 -13.16
C ASP A 307 19.57 -10.11 -14.33
N TYR A 308 18.62 -10.03 -15.27
CA TYR A 308 18.66 -10.82 -16.49
C TYR A 308 19.86 -10.45 -17.38
N LEU A 309 20.25 -11.43 -18.20
CA LEU A 309 21.32 -11.29 -19.18
C LEU A 309 20.84 -10.45 -20.36
N LYS A 310 21.59 -9.41 -20.70
CA LYS A 310 21.37 -8.63 -21.93
C LYS A 310 21.84 -9.43 -23.14
N ASN A 311 21.31 -9.08 -24.31
CA ASN A 311 21.83 -9.60 -25.57
C ASN A 311 23.35 -9.41 -25.68
N GLY A 312 24.07 -10.47 -26.05
CA GLY A 312 25.53 -10.59 -26.08
C GLY A 312 26.15 -11.14 -24.79
N GLN A 313 25.40 -11.29 -23.69
CA GLN A 313 25.92 -11.88 -22.45
C GLN A 313 25.74 -13.42 -22.44
N THR A 314 26.77 -14.13 -21.98
CA THR A 314 26.83 -15.60 -21.90
C THR A 314 26.36 -16.11 -20.53
N GLY A 315 26.01 -17.39 -20.45
CA GLY A 315 25.60 -18.10 -19.23
C GLY A 315 24.09 -18.28 -19.09
N CYS A 316 23.30 -18.02 -20.13
CA CYS A 316 21.88 -18.34 -20.11
C CYS A 316 21.67 -19.85 -20.22
N LYS A 317 20.63 -20.37 -19.56
CA LYS A 317 20.17 -21.76 -19.68
C LYS A 317 18.91 -21.84 -20.53
N SER A 318 18.07 -20.80 -20.47
CA SER A 318 16.87 -20.65 -21.26
C SER A 318 16.63 -19.17 -21.61
N PHE A 319 15.69 -18.91 -22.52
CA PHE A 319 15.28 -17.54 -22.86
C PHE A 319 14.77 -16.74 -21.64
N LYS A 320 14.31 -17.42 -20.56
CA LYS A 320 13.84 -16.78 -19.33
C LYS A 320 14.96 -16.06 -18.58
N ASP A 321 16.21 -16.47 -18.80
CA ASP A 321 17.40 -15.82 -18.23
C ASP A 321 17.77 -14.53 -18.96
N CYS A 322 17.22 -14.31 -20.16
CA CYS A 322 17.51 -13.16 -21.00
C CYS A 322 16.51 -12.02 -20.75
N SER A 323 16.99 -10.78 -20.70
CA SER A 323 16.13 -9.59 -20.54
C SER A 323 15.20 -9.42 -21.74
N THR A 324 15.73 -9.72 -22.92
CA THR A 324 15.10 -9.75 -24.24
C THR A 324 15.80 -10.84 -25.06
N GLY A 325 15.31 -11.14 -26.26
CA GLY A 325 15.92 -12.18 -27.10
C GLY A 325 15.66 -13.61 -26.64
N LEU A 326 16.51 -14.50 -27.13
CA LEU A 326 16.50 -15.95 -26.95
C LEU A 326 17.83 -16.40 -26.34
N CYS A 327 17.85 -17.57 -25.69
CA CYS A 327 19.09 -18.20 -25.27
C CYS A 327 19.57 -19.17 -26.36
N LYS A 328 20.69 -18.85 -27.00
CA LYS A 328 21.30 -19.64 -28.08
C LYS A 328 22.73 -19.98 -27.71
N ASP A 329 23.05 -21.27 -27.67
CA ASP A 329 24.38 -21.77 -27.31
C ASP A 329 24.92 -21.14 -25.99
N GLY A 330 24.03 -20.93 -25.03
CA GLY A 330 24.35 -20.32 -23.74
C GLY A 330 24.55 -18.80 -23.78
N THR A 331 24.25 -18.12 -24.89
CA THR A 331 24.32 -16.66 -25.01
C THR A 331 22.94 -16.07 -25.30
N CYS A 332 22.60 -14.95 -24.66
CA CYS A 332 21.39 -14.23 -24.99
C CYS A 332 21.56 -13.48 -26.31
N GLU A 333 20.72 -13.74 -27.29
CA GLU A 333 20.78 -13.11 -28.62
C GLU A 333 19.37 -12.83 -29.16
N PRO A 334 19.18 -11.77 -29.96
CA PRO A 334 17.92 -11.60 -30.67
C PRO A 334 17.64 -12.76 -31.64
N GLY A 335 16.38 -13.15 -31.75
CA GLY A 335 15.90 -14.09 -32.75
C GLY A 335 16.00 -13.51 -34.16
N LYS A 336 16.44 -14.33 -35.11
CA LYS A 336 16.57 -14.05 -36.54
C LYS A 336 15.48 -14.80 -37.29
N GLU A 337 15.52 -14.74 -38.62
CA GLU A 337 14.59 -15.47 -39.47
C GLU A 337 14.47 -16.94 -39.06
N ASP A 338 13.24 -17.45 -39.01
CA ASP A 338 12.87 -18.83 -38.66
C ASP A 338 13.10 -19.23 -37.19
N ASP A 339 13.63 -18.35 -36.34
CA ASP A 339 13.70 -18.62 -34.91
C ASP A 339 12.33 -18.54 -34.26
N ARG A 340 12.09 -19.43 -33.29
CA ARG A 340 10.86 -19.38 -32.49
C ARG A 340 10.86 -18.14 -31.58
N CYS A 341 9.68 -17.56 -31.37
CA CYS A 341 9.46 -16.39 -30.52
C CYS A 341 8.07 -16.44 -29.85
N ILE A 342 7.91 -15.71 -28.75
CA ILE A 342 6.61 -15.54 -28.05
C ILE A 342 6.12 -14.09 -28.15
N VAL A 343 7.02 -13.13 -28.34
CA VAL A 343 6.77 -11.67 -28.36
C VAL A 343 7.80 -10.95 -29.22
N ASN A 344 7.46 -9.75 -29.72
CA ASN A 344 8.29 -9.03 -30.68
C ASN A 344 9.70 -8.71 -30.17
N TYR A 345 9.87 -8.35 -28.89
CA TYR A 345 11.20 -8.01 -28.36
C TYR A 345 12.15 -9.22 -28.23
N MET A 346 11.69 -10.43 -28.54
CA MET A 346 12.57 -11.60 -28.69
C MET A 346 13.27 -11.63 -30.05
N CYS A 347 12.74 -10.95 -31.05
CA CYS A 347 13.33 -10.91 -32.39
C CYS A 347 14.30 -9.72 -32.55
N ASP A 348 15.17 -9.80 -33.55
CA ASP A 348 16.13 -8.74 -33.90
C ASP A 348 15.43 -7.48 -34.42
N ALA A 349 16.17 -6.37 -34.43
CA ALA A 349 15.64 -5.09 -34.89
C ALA A 349 15.10 -5.19 -36.33
N GLY A 350 13.83 -4.83 -36.51
CA GLY A 350 13.14 -4.91 -37.79
C GLY A 350 12.54 -6.29 -38.12
N PHE A 351 12.66 -7.27 -37.23
CA PHE A 351 11.90 -8.51 -37.28
C PHE A 351 10.63 -8.38 -36.44
N VAL A 352 9.63 -9.20 -36.76
CA VAL A 352 8.38 -9.33 -36.00
C VAL A 352 8.24 -10.78 -35.55
N CYS A 353 7.62 -10.96 -34.38
CA CYS A 353 7.19 -12.28 -33.95
C CYS A 353 5.79 -12.55 -34.52
N GLY A 354 5.72 -13.36 -35.56
CA GLY A 354 4.46 -13.72 -36.23
C GLY A 354 3.46 -14.39 -35.28
N THR A 355 2.21 -14.51 -35.69
CA THR A 355 1.17 -15.21 -34.91
C THR A 355 1.44 -16.72 -34.79
N ASP A 356 2.26 -17.25 -35.69
CA ASP A 356 2.83 -18.60 -35.66
C ASP A 356 3.96 -18.77 -34.63
N GLY A 357 4.42 -17.68 -34.00
CA GLY A 357 5.52 -17.70 -33.07
C GLY A 357 6.87 -17.88 -33.73
N VAL A 358 7.04 -17.34 -34.94
CA VAL A 358 8.31 -17.33 -35.68
C VAL A 358 8.77 -15.90 -35.98
N CYS A 359 10.05 -15.63 -35.78
CA CYS A 359 10.67 -14.37 -36.15
C CYS A 359 10.80 -14.30 -37.68
N SER A 360 10.26 -13.25 -38.27
CA SER A 360 10.40 -12.97 -39.71
C SER A 360 10.68 -11.50 -39.95
N LYS A 361 11.27 -11.15 -41.09
CA LYS A 361 11.53 -9.75 -41.48
C LYS A 361 10.55 -9.29 -42.58
N PRO A 362 9.47 -8.58 -42.21
CA PRO A 362 8.55 -8.01 -43.18
C PRO A 362 9.25 -7.03 -44.12
N ALA A 363 8.90 -7.06 -45.40
CA ALA A 363 9.32 -6.03 -46.34
C ALA A 363 8.66 -4.67 -45.99
N PRO A 364 9.23 -3.53 -46.42
CA PRO A 364 8.60 -2.23 -46.23
C PRO A 364 7.19 -2.17 -46.81
N ALA A 365 6.27 -1.54 -46.07
CA ALA A 365 4.85 -1.45 -46.40
C ALA A 365 4.24 -2.80 -46.84
N SER A 366 4.65 -3.90 -46.21
CA SER A 366 4.15 -5.23 -46.53
C SER A 366 2.93 -5.62 -45.70
N LEU A 367 2.87 -5.16 -44.45
CA LEU A 367 1.89 -5.56 -43.44
C LEU A 367 0.60 -4.73 -43.52
N SER A 368 -0.53 -5.42 -43.35
CA SER A 368 -1.88 -4.89 -43.39
C SER A 368 -2.41 -4.54 -42.01
N PHE A 369 -3.59 -3.91 -41.95
CA PHE A 369 -4.24 -3.59 -40.67
C PHE A 369 -4.36 -4.81 -39.75
N GLY A 370 -3.99 -4.65 -38.48
CA GLY A 370 -4.04 -5.72 -37.47
C GLY A 370 -2.82 -6.65 -37.47
N ASP A 371 -2.00 -6.64 -38.51
CA ASP A 371 -0.77 -7.45 -38.54
C ASP A 371 0.23 -6.96 -37.48
N VAL A 372 0.97 -7.91 -36.92
CA VAL A 372 2.01 -7.64 -35.92
C VAL A 372 3.16 -6.86 -36.55
N CYS A 373 3.55 -5.75 -35.95
CA CYS A 373 4.61 -4.89 -36.45
C CYS A 373 5.63 -4.53 -35.36
N SER A 374 6.86 -4.23 -35.79
CA SER A 374 7.93 -3.74 -34.92
C SER A 374 8.19 -2.24 -35.13
N ASN A 375 7.82 -1.71 -36.31
CA ASN A 375 7.97 -0.31 -36.64
C ASN A 375 6.99 0.13 -37.74
N ALA A 376 6.76 1.42 -37.82
CA ALA A 376 5.86 2.08 -38.76
C ALA A 376 6.12 1.74 -40.24
N THR A 377 7.38 1.57 -40.65
CA THR A 377 7.74 1.38 -42.07
C THR A 377 7.30 0.04 -42.63
N GLN A 378 6.96 -0.92 -41.77
CA GLN A 378 6.45 -2.23 -42.17
C GLN A 378 4.97 -2.19 -42.55
N CYS A 379 4.22 -1.25 -42.00
CA CYS A 379 2.78 -1.11 -42.18
C CYS A 379 2.45 -0.31 -43.44
N VAL A 380 1.41 -0.74 -44.17
CA VAL A 380 0.89 0.01 -45.33
C VAL A 380 0.46 1.42 -44.94
N SER A 381 -0.13 1.58 -43.76
CA SER A 381 -0.54 2.89 -43.20
C SER A 381 0.61 3.78 -42.75
N GLY A 382 1.81 3.22 -42.61
CA GLY A 382 2.93 3.91 -41.97
C GLY A 382 2.76 4.08 -40.45
N VAL A 383 1.84 3.35 -39.82
CA VAL A 383 1.58 3.45 -38.37
C VAL A 383 1.60 2.07 -37.72
N CYS A 384 2.49 1.91 -36.73
CA CYS A 384 2.63 0.72 -35.92
C CYS A 384 2.45 1.11 -34.45
N ASP A 385 1.40 0.62 -33.80
CA ASP A 385 1.03 1.08 -32.46
C ASP A 385 0.43 -0.05 -31.61
N SER A 386 0.56 0.09 -30.29
CA SER A 386 0.03 -0.80 -29.25
C SER A 386 -1.33 -0.33 -28.68
N SER A 387 -1.88 0.79 -29.16
CA SER A 387 -3.14 1.37 -28.68
C SER A 387 -4.34 0.43 -28.75
N LEU A 388 -4.37 -0.48 -29.72
CA LEU A 388 -5.44 -1.47 -29.84
C LEU A 388 -5.43 -2.52 -28.70
N ARG A 389 -4.35 -2.60 -27.91
CA ARG A 389 -4.14 -3.55 -26.79
C ARG A 389 -4.56 -4.99 -27.13
N GLN A 390 -4.47 -5.37 -28.40
CA GLN A 390 -4.86 -6.69 -28.85
C GLN A 390 -3.85 -7.70 -28.30
N SER A 391 -4.37 -8.71 -27.62
CA SER A 391 -3.55 -9.82 -27.14
C SER A 391 -3.36 -10.80 -28.29
N ILE A 392 -2.12 -10.93 -28.75
CA ILE A 392 -1.74 -11.84 -29.83
C ILE A 392 -1.39 -13.18 -29.21
N GLY A 393 -2.07 -14.23 -29.66
CA GLY A 393 -1.83 -15.60 -29.23
C GLY A 393 -0.71 -16.24 -30.03
N ARG A 394 0.32 -16.77 -29.36
CA ARG A 394 1.45 -17.49 -29.99
C ARG A 394 1.78 -18.80 -29.26
N PRO A 395 2.41 -19.79 -29.91
CA PRO A 395 2.79 -21.04 -29.25
C PRO A 395 3.80 -20.84 -28.11
N SER A 396 3.55 -21.44 -26.95
CA SER A 396 4.53 -21.47 -25.85
C SER A 396 5.79 -22.26 -26.23
N PHE A 397 6.92 -21.92 -25.59
CA PHE A 397 8.14 -22.72 -25.68
C PHE A 397 8.12 -23.94 -24.76
N ASP A 398 7.39 -23.86 -23.64
CA ASP A 398 7.47 -24.86 -22.58
C ASP A 398 6.40 -25.97 -22.73
N ASN A 399 5.30 -25.68 -23.42
CA ASN A 399 4.17 -26.58 -23.53
C ASN A 399 3.36 -26.32 -24.82
N THR A 400 2.24 -27.02 -24.98
CA THR A 400 1.35 -26.90 -26.15
C THR A 400 0.31 -25.78 -26.03
N GLN A 401 0.40 -24.92 -25.02
CA GLN A 401 -0.55 -23.84 -24.79
C GLN A 401 -0.19 -22.61 -25.64
N THR A 402 -1.20 -21.79 -25.89
CA THR A 402 -1.04 -20.47 -26.50
C THR A 402 -0.79 -19.44 -25.42
N VAL A 403 0.28 -18.66 -25.58
CA VAL A 403 0.62 -17.50 -24.76
C VAL A 403 0.03 -16.26 -25.42
N TYR A 404 -0.71 -15.47 -24.65
CA TYR A 404 -1.33 -14.23 -25.11
C TYR A 404 -0.57 -13.04 -24.56
N HIS A 405 -0.06 -12.18 -25.44
CA HIS A 405 0.63 -10.97 -25.04
C HIS A 405 0.34 -9.81 -26.00
N VAL A 406 0.44 -8.58 -25.49
CA VAL A 406 0.28 -7.38 -26.31
C VAL A 406 1.58 -7.11 -27.06
N ASP A 407 1.50 -7.02 -28.38
CA ASP A 407 2.54 -6.44 -29.24
C ASP A 407 1.91 -5.36 -30.11
N PRO A 408 2.70 -4.41 -30.64
CA PRO A 408 2.21 -3.43 -31.59
C PRO A 408 1.66 -4.09 -32.86
N THR A 409 0.57 -3.52 -33.38
CA THR A 409 -0.04 -3.92 -34.65
C THR A 409 -0.19 -2.72 -35.58
N CYS A 410 -0.25 -3.01 -36.88
CA CYS A 410 -0.46 -1.99 -37.89
C CYS A 410 -1.86 -1.38 -37.77
N GLN A 411 -1.94 -0.06 -37.77
CA GLN A 411 -3.21 0.67 -37.76
C GLN A 411 -3.78 0.82 -39.17
N GLY A 412 -5.08 1.09 -39.27
CA GLY A 412 -5.73 1.39 -40.55
C GLY A 412 -5.31 2.77 -41.05
N SER A 413 -5.20 2.92 -42.36
CA SER A 413 -5.01 4.18 -43.05
C SER A 413 -6.28 5.03 -42.99
N ASN A 414 -6.11 6.33 -42.77
CA ASN A 414 -7.19 7.30 -42.93
C ASN A 414 -7.50 7.51 -44.43
N THR A 415 -8.63 8.16 -44.73
CA THR A 415 -8.97 8.62 -46.08
C THR A 415 -7.82 9.40 -46.71
N GLY A 416 -7.47 9.05 -47.96
CA GLY A 416 -6.30 9.56 -48.68
C GLY A 416 -4.99 8.83 -48.40
N GLY A 417 -4.94 7.94 -47.40
CA GLY A 417 -3.80 7.09 -47.08
C GLY A 417 -3.68 5.87 -47.99
N ALA A 418 -2.52 5.21 -47.96
CA ALA A 418 -2.25 4.03 -48.78
C ALA A 418 -3.00 2.79 -48.27
N CYS A 419 -3.37 1.88 -49.17
CA CYS A 419 -4.00 0.60 -48.83
C CYS A 419 -3.63 -0.46 -49.87
N LYS A 420 -3.76 -1.74 -49.53
CA LYS A 420 -3.71 -2.88 -50.46
C LYS A 420 -5.01 -3.62 -50.52
N VAL A 421 -5.67 -3.76 -49.37
CA VAL A 421 -6.96 -4.41 -49.20
C VAL A 421 -7.93 -3.48 -48.49
N GLN A 422 -9.21 -3.81 -48.55
CA GLN A 422 -10.29 -3.05 -47.93
C GLN A 422 -10.03 -2.78 -46.44
N ASP A 423 -9.60 -3.80 -45.71
CA ASP A 423 -9.39 -3.74 -44.26
C ASP A 423 -8.22 -2.84 -43.85
N ASP A 424 -7.33 -2.48 -44.78
CA ASP A 424 -6.26 -1.51 -44.51
C ASP A 424 -6.81 -0.10 -44.27
N CYS A 425 -8.06 0.17 -44.62
CA CYS A 425 -8.70 1.47 -44.45
C CYS A 425 -9.50 1.52 -43.15
N TYR A 426 -9.15 2.47 -42.27
CA TYR A 426 -9.92 2.74 -41.06
C TYR A 426 -11.38 3.07 -41.43
N ASP A 427 -11.53 3.97 -42.38
CA ASP A 427 -12.77 4.37 -43.05
C ASP A 427 -12.59 4.34 -44.57
N GLY A 428 -13.70 4.15 -45.30
CA GLY A 428 -13.70 4.11 -46.76
C GLY A 428 -13.32 2.75 -47.35
N GLN A 429 -13.08 2.76 -48.65
CA GLN A 429 -12.68 1.61 -49.44
C GLN A 429 -11.30 1.76 -50.04
N CYS A 430 -10.62 0.63 -50.22
CA CYS A 430 -9.33 0.62 -50.90
C CYS A 430 -9.51 0.70 -52.42
N VAL A 431 -9.36 1.91 -52.97
CA VAL A 431 -9.56 2.18 -54.40
C VAL A 431 -8.25 2.65 -55.00
N ASN A 432 -7.74 1.89 -55.98
CA ASN A 432 -6.45 2.17 -56.65
C ASN A 432 -5.27 2.36 -55.67
N GLY A 433 -5.28 1.62 -54.57
CA GLY A 433 -4.23 1.67 -53.54
C GLY A 433 -4.35 2.85 -52.57
N VAL A 434 -5.48 3.56 -52.57
CA VAL A 434 -5.75 4.68 -51.66
C VAL A 434 -7.11 4.49 -50.97
N CYS A 435 -7.19 4.76 -49.67
CA CYS A 435 -8.45 4.76 -48.92
C CYS A 435 -9.33 5.93 -49.35
N SER A 436 -10.54 5.64 -49.82
CA SER A 436 -11.48 6.64 -50.32
C SER A 436 -12.91 6.30 -49.92
N LEU A 437 -13.68 7.29 -49.49
CA LEU A 437 -15.08 7.08 -49.14
C LEU A 437 -15.91 6.78 -50.40
N SER A 438 -16.79 5.79 -50.32
CA SER A 438 -17.72 5.44 -51.38
C SER A 438 -18.79 6.52 -51.55
N PRO A 439 -19.12 6.91 -52.81
CA PRO A 439 -20.24 7.81 -53.08
C PRO A 439 -21.58 7.12 -52.85
N LEU A 440 -22.68 7.90 -52.87
CA LEU A 440 -24.04 7.36 -52.77
C LEU A 440 -24.31 6.28 -53.84
N GLY A 441 -24.91 5.17 -53.43
CA GLY A 441 -25.13 3.98 -54.25
C GLY A 441 -23.88 3.10 -54.46
N GLY A 442 -22.70 3.56 -54.02
CA GLY A 442 -21.48 2.76 -54.00
C GLY A 442 -21.51 1.67 -52.93
N TYR A 443 -20.63 0.67 -53.06
CA TYR A 443 -20.57 -0.46 -52.13
C TYR A 443 -20.05 -0.03 -50.75
N CYS A 444 -20.55 -0.65 -49.69
CA CYS A 444 -20.10 -0.47 -48.31
C CYS A 444 -20.31 -1.74 -47.48
N GLN A 445 -19.52 -1.92 -46.43
CA GLN A 445 -19.69 -2.94 -45.40
C GLN A 445 -19.87 -2.33 -44.01
N ARG A 446 -19.34 -1.14 -43.80
CA ARG A 446 -19.40 -0.37 -42.56
C ARG A 446 -19.96 1.02 -42.83
N LEU A 447 -20.49 1.65 -41.79
CA LEU A 447 -21.01 3.02 -41.85
C LEU A 447 -19.96 4.01 -42.38
N GLY A 448 -18.73 3.92 -41.84
CA GLY A 448 -17.59 4.76 -42.22
C GLY A 448 -17.04 4.52 -43.63
N ASP A 449 -17.55 3.54 -44.38
CA ASP A 449 -17.10 3.33 -45.76
C ASP A 449 -17.67 4.40 -46.72
N CYS A 450 -18.73 5.12 -46.32
CA CYS A 450 -19.50 6.02 -47.18
C CYS A 450 -19.25 7.49 -46.89
N ILE A 451 -19.33 8.35 -47.92
CA ILE A 451 -19.35 9.82 -47.74
C ILE A 451 -20.48 10.24 -46.81
N SER A 452 -21.62 9.56 -46.90
CA SER A 452 -22.76 9.80 -46.03
C SER A 452 -22.55 9.31 -44.59
N GLN A 453 -21.51 8.51 -44.31
CA GLN A 453 -21.34 7.78 -43.05
C GLN A 453 -22.47 6.75 -42.78
N GLN A 454 -23.21 6.35 -43.83
CA GLN A 454 -24.32 5.41 -43.69
C GLN A 454 -24.29 4.35 -44.80
N CYS A 455 -24.27 3.10 -44.35
CA CYS A 455 -24.37 1.91 -45.17
C CYS A 455 -25.70 1.22 -44.94
N ASP A 456 -26.43 0.92 -46.01
CA ASP A 456 -27.65 0.10 -45.95
C ASP A 456 -27.28 -1.39 -45.96
N GLY A 457 -27.30 -2.03 -44.78
CA GLY A 457 -26.88 -3.42 -44.62
C GLY A 457 -27.55 -4.44 -45.56
N PRO A 458 -28.86 -4.34 -45.86
CA PRO A 458 -29.52 -5.21 -46.83
C PRO A 458 -28.99 -5.11 -48.26
N SER A 459 -28.62 -3.90 -48.73
CA SER A 459 -28.13 -3.68 -50.10
C SER A 459 -26.62 -3.54 -50.20
N ASN A 460 -25.91 -3.44 -49.07
CA ASN A 460 -24.49 -3.10 -48.97
C ASN A 460 -24.15 -1.85 -49.81
N ALA A 461 -25.04 -0.85 -49.79
CA ALA A 461 -24.89 0.37 -50.57
C ALA A 461 -24.93 1.63 -49.69
N CYS A 462 -24.14 2.63 -50.07
CA CYS A 462 -24.12 3.91 -49.39
C CYS A 462 -25.41 4.67 -49.63
N VAL A 463 -26.07 5.08 -48.55
CA VAL A 463 -27.36 5.80 -48.59
C VAL A 463 -27.27 7.11 -47.82
N LEU A 464 -28.18 8.04 -48.11
CA LEU A 464 -28.23 9.33 -47.41
C LEU A 464 -28.57 9.14 -45.92
N THR A 465 -27.82 9.82 -45.07
CA THR A 465 -27.99 9.81 -43.61
C THR A 465 -29.22 10.62 -43.22
N SER A 466 -29.96 10.09 -42.24
CA SER A 466 -31.16 10.73 -41.69
C SER A 466 -30.81 11.92 -40.80
N GLY A 467 -31.82 12.67 -40.36
CA GLY A 467 -31.63 13.75 -39.40
C GLY A 467 -30.85 13.28 -38.16
N PHE A 468 -29.93 14.13 -37.69
CA PHE A 468 -29.05 13.93 -36.53
C PHE A 468 -28.02 12.80 -36.62
N GLY A 469 -27.95 12.07 -37.73
CA GLY A 469 -26.83 11.19 -38.02
C GLY A 469 -25.55 11.99 -38.31
N THR A 470 -24.39 11.41 -38.04
CA THR A 470 -23.09 12.05 -38.28
C THR A 470 -22.84 12.24 -39.78
N CYS A 471 -22.21 13.34 -40.15
CA CYS A 471 -21.90 13.66 -41.54
C CYS A 471 -20.55 14.36 -41.67
N SER A 472 -19.93 14.24 -42.84
CA SER A 472 -18.72 14.97 -43.21
C SER A 472 -18.97 16.07 -44.24
N SER A 473 -20.12 16.05 -44.92
CA SER A 473 -20.52 17.02 -45.94
C SER A 473 -22.04 16.99 -46.16
N ASP A 474 -22.57 18.09 -46.69
CA ASP A 474 -23.98 18.28 -47.08
C ASP A 474 -24.52 17.16 -47.97
N GLU A 475 -23.70 16.69 -48.92
CA GLU A 475 -24.04 15.60 -49.85
C GLU A 475 -24.34 14.26 -49.15
N GLY A 476 -23.87 14.09 -47.91
CA GLY A 476 -24.13 12.90 -47.10
C GLY A 476 -25.50 12.89 -46.44
N CYS A 477 -26.17 14.03 -46.39
CA CYS A 477 -27.39 14.24 -45.60
C CYS A 477 -28.63 14.23 -46.48
N PHE A 478 -29.67 13.55 -46.02
CA PHE A 478 -30.94 13.55 -46.74
C PHE A 478 -31.62 14.94 -46.76
N SER A 479 -31.41 15.74 -45.72
CA SER A 479 -31.79 17.15 -45.70
C SER A 479 -31.00 18.01 -46.68
N GLY A 480 -29.83 17.53 -47.13
CA GLY A 480 -28.86 18.29 -47.91
C GLY A 480 -27.99 19.23 -47.08
N ASP A 481 -28.10 19.21 -45.73
CA ASP A 481 -27.36 20.11 -44.85
C ASP A 481 -26.65 19.33 -43.74
N CYS A 482 -25.32 19.44 -43.68
CA CYS A 482 -24.46 18.90 -42.63
C CYS A 482 -24.01 20.05 -41.71
N VAL A 483 -24.58 20.10 -40.51
CA VAL A 483 -24.43 21.23 -39.60
C VAL A 483 -23.57 20.88 -38.39
N GLU A 484 -22.77 21.83 -37.92
CA GLU A 484 -22.01 21.66 -36.66
C GLU A 484 -22.98 21.41 -35.49
N SER A 485 -22.70 20.37 -34.70
CA SER A 485 -23.52 20.04 -33.55
C SER A 485 -23.19 20.96 -32.38
N SER A 486 -24.07 21.91 -32.08
CA SER A 486 -23.92 22.89 -30.99
C SER A 486 -24.45 22.38 -29.64
N TYR A 487 -24.63 21.07 -29.46
CA TYR A 487 -25.28 20.51 -28.27
C TYR A 487 -24.26 20.17 -27.17
N CYS A 488 -24.10 21.09 -26.22
CA CYS A 488 -23.29 20.90 -25.02
C CYS A 488 -24.20 20.64 -23.80
N ILE A 489 -24.27 19.40 -23.30
CA ILE A 489 -24.80 19.16 -21.95
C ILE A 489 -23.62 19.16 -20.97
N GLY A 490 -23.44 20.26 -20.23
CA GLY A 490 -22.61 20.29 -19.03
C GLY A 490 -21.09 20.32 -19.23
N GLY A 491 -20.52 21.52 -19.36
CA GLY A 491 -19.22 21.90 -18.76
C GLY A 491 -17.92 21.21 -19.21
N GLY A 492 -17.93 20.27 -20.14
CA GLY A 492 -16.73 19.71 -20.78
C GLY A 492 -16.66 20.11 -22.26
N GLY A 493 -15.45 20.28 -22.81
CA GLY A 493 -15.24 20.72 -24.20
C GLY A 493 -16.06 19.91 -25.22
N CYS A 494 -16.75 20.62 -26.11
CA CYS A 494 -17.67 20.05 -27.08
C CYS A 494 -16.96 19.86 -28.43
N ASP A 495 -16.30 18.73 -28.61
CA ASP A 495 -15.91 18.23 -29.93
C ASP A 495 -16.90 17.13 -30.34
N PHE A 496 -18.10 17.51 -30.79
CA PHE A 496 -19.00 16.57 -31.45
C PHE A 496 -18.81 16.65 -32.97
N PRO A 497 -18.75 15.51 -33.68
CA PRO A 497 -18.70 15.52 -35.14
C PRO A 497 -19.96 16.20 -35.72
N PRO A 498 -19.87 16.84 -36.91
CA PRO A 498 -21.01 17.43 -37.60
C PRO A 498 -22.14 16.42 -37.82
N ARG A 499 -23.39 16.90 -37.87
CA ARG A 499 -24.59 16.06 -37.99
C ARG A 499 -25.56 16.60 -39.04
N CYS A 500 -26.28 15.70 -39.69
CA CYS A 500 -27.30 16.08 -40.66
C CYS A 500 -28.43 16.86 -39.99
N ALA A 501 -28.82 17.98 -40.59
CA ALA A 501 -30.01 18.71 -40.17
C ALA A 501 -31.26 17.85 -40.35
N TYR A 502 -32.28 18.07 -39.53
CA TYR A 502 -33.61 17.53 -39.77
C TYR A 502 -34.29 18.25 -40.93
N VAL A 503 -35.13 17.53 -41.67
CA VAL A 503 -35.98 18.10 -42.71
C VAL A 503 -37.13 18.88 -42.03
N PRO A 504 -37.38 20.14 -42.41
CA PRO A 504 -38.47 20.93 -41.84
C PRO A 504 -39.85 20.37 -42.21
N LEU A 505 -40.88 20.70 -41.42
CA LEU A 505 -42.28 20.36 -41.71
C LEU A 505 -42.69 20.77 -43.12
N GLY A 506 -43.42 19.90 -43.81
CA GLY A 506 -43.77 20.04 -45.22
C GLY A 506 -42.65 19.72 -46.21
N GLY A 507 -41.43 19.47 -45.74
CA GLY A 507 -40.33 18.93 -46.54
C GLY A 507 -40.49 17.43 -46.80
N LYS A 508 -39.87 16.92 -47.87
CA LYS A 508 -39.93 15.50 -48.23
C LYS A 508 -39.17 14.64 -47.23
N CYS A 509 -39.68 13.46 -46.89
CA CYS A 509 -39.07 12.51 -45.97
C CYS A 509 -39.19 11.08 -46.49
N ARG A 510 -38.32 10.19 -46.00
CA ARG A 510 -38.39 8.74 -46.25
C ARG A 510 -38.99 8.01 -45.05
N TYR A 511 -38.65 8.46 -43.85
CA TYR A 511 -39.04 7.89 -42.56
C TYR A 511 -38.95 8.96 -41.46
N GLY A 512 -39.56 8.71 -40.30
CA GLY A 512 -39.65 9.69 -39.21
C GLY A 512 -38.32 10.27 -38.73
N SER A 513 -37.22 9.51 -38.81
CA SER A 513 -35.89 9.99 -38.43
C SER A 513 -35.32 11.08 -39.34
N ASP A 514 -35.91 11.32 -40.51
CA ASP A 514 -35.56 12.50 -41.33
C ASP A 514 -36.19 13.79 -40.74
N CYS A 515 -37.24 13.70 -39.92
CA CYS A 515 -38.09 14.81 -39.49
C CYS A 515 -37.92 15.23 -38.00
N ASP A 516 -37.64 14.30 -37.09
CA ASP A 516 -37.83 14.53 -35.65
C ASP A 516 -36.67 15.27 -34.94
N ARG A 517 -36.86 16.55 -34.66
CA ARG A 517 -36.00 17.33 -33.74
C ARG A 517 -36.46 17.13 -32.29
N PHE A 518 -35.79 16.24 -31.55
CA PHE A 518 -35.83 16.19 -30.07
C PHE A 518 -37.22 16.40 -29.43
N GLY A 519 -38.21 15.57 -29.79
CA GLY A 519 -39.47 15.51 -29.03
C GLY A 519 -40.57 16.48 -29.47
N GLU A 520 -40.44 17.11 -30.65
CA GLU A 520 -41.57 17.82 -31.29
C GLU A 520 -42.56 16.86 -31.96
N GLY A 521 -42.26 15.55 -31.99
CA GLY A 521 -43.18 14.53 -32.46
C GLY A 521 -43.47 14.64 -33.95
N ALA A 522 -42.49 15.02 -34.77
CA ALA A 522 -42.65 15.03 -36.22
C ALA A 522 -42.35 13.64 -36.80
N ASP A 523 -43.23 13.14 -37.68
CA ASP A 523 -43.06 11.86 -38.38
C ASP A 523 -43.24 12.04 -39.89
N CYS A 524 -42.79 11.05 -40.65
CA CYS A 524 -42.96 11.03 -42.09
C CYS A 524 -44.37 10.55 -42.45
N GLY A 525 -45.24 11.48 -42.82
CA GLY A 525 -46.63 11.19 -43.18
C GLY A 525 -46.75 10.32 -44.43
N THR A 526 -47.92 9.73 -44.66
CA THR A 526 -48.19 8.85 -45.81
C THR A 526 -48.00 9.51 -47.18
N ALA A 527 -47.99 10.85 -47.22
CA ALA A 527 -47.66 11.64 -48.41
C ALA A 527 -46.14 11.82 -48.66
N GLY A 528 -45.28 11.23 -47.81
CA GLY A 528 -43.83 11.38 -47.87
C GLY A 528 -43.36 12.78 -47.48
N LEU A 529 -44.09 13.47 -46.61
CA LEU A 529 -43.77 14.80 -46.08
C LEU A 529 -43.68 14.77 -44.55
N CYS A 530 -42.75 15.53 -43.97
CA CYS A 530 -42.66 15.70 -42.53
C CYS A 530 -43.91 16.40 -42.00
N VAL A 531 -44.64 15.75 -41.11
CA VAL A 531 -45.86 16.27 -40.47
C VAL A 531 -45.73 16.14 -38.96
N VAL A 532 -46.53 16.91 -38.23
CA VAL A 532 -46.69 16.70 -36.78
C VAL A 532 -47.48 15.40 -36.61
N ALA A 533 -46.93 14.45 -35.84
CA ALA A 533 -47.51 13.13 -35.59
C ALA A 533 -48.77 13.19 -34.72
#